data_AF-A0A1X6NRG0-F1
#
_entry.id   AF-A0A1X6NRG0-F1
#
_cell.length_a   1.000
_cell.length_b   1.000
_cell.length_c   1.000
_cell.angle_alpha   90.00
_cell.angle_beta   90.00
_cell.angle_gamma   90.00
#
_symmetry.space_group_name_H-M   'P 1'
#
loop_
_entity.id
_entity.type
_entity.pdbx_description
1 polymer ?
#
loop_
_entity_poly.entity_id
_entity_poly.type
_entity_poly.pdbx_seq_one_letter_code
_entity_poly.pdbx_strand_id
1 'polypeptide(L)'
;MAVSATTRRAVAAAAATLATAAALVSSATAHGAMKTPAQRGVLNPTFSGWPVIDGSAERDNCPHCLNAGGKGTIIAANGGKWSIYDPLNAASRAARGGDHGACGDDVNKKPGDHAKGGRFYHGGMTVATYTAGSAIDFEMGITTNHQGYLEWWVCDLGKCGAEDLSTECFATPGACHRLNRVPHPSCEAGTDMK
;
A
#
# COMPACT_ATOMS: atom_id res chain seq x y z
N MET A 1 -47.51 15.52 31.18
CA MET A 1 -47.15 14.09 31.38
C MET A 1 -45.69 14.03 31.81
N ALA A 2 -45.41 13.63 33.05
CA ALA A 2 -44.05 13.57 33.59
C ALA A 2 -43.42 12.19 33.30
N VAL A 3 -42.32 12.17 32.56
CA VAL A 3 -41.57 10.93 32.29
C VAL A 3 -40.90 10.45 33.58
N SER A 4 -41.21 9.21 33.97
CA SER A 4 -40.76 8.55 35.21
C SER A 4 -39.24 8.42 35.28
N ALA A 5 -38.68 8.51 36.49
CA ALA A 5 -37.24 8.41 36.75
C ALA A 5 -36.62 7.10 36.24
N THR A 6 -37.40 6.01 36.23
CA THR A 6 -36.99 4.70 35.70
C THR A 6 -36.77 4.74 34.19
N THR A 7 -37.63 5.44 33.46
CA THR A 7 -37.52 5.64 32.01
C THR A 7 -36.31 6.50 31.66
N ARG A 8 -35.99 7.52 32.48
CA ARG A 8 -34.78 8.35 32.30
C ARG A 8 -33.49 7.57 32.52
N ARG A 9 -33.46 6.64 33.49
CA ARG A 9 -32.30 5.77 33.74
C ARG A 9 -32.08 4.75 32.62
N ALA A 10 -33.15 4.18 32.07
CA ALA A 10 -33.06 3.25 30.94
C ALA A 10 -32.54 3.93 29.66
N VAL A 11 -33.00 5.15 29.37
CA VAL A 11 -32.53 5.95 28.23
C VAL A 11 -31.08 6.38 28.40
N ALA A 12 -30.67 6.79 29.62
CA ALA A 12 -29.28 7.15 29.91
C ALA A 12 -28.32 5.94 29.79
N ALA A 13 -28.74 4.76 30.26
CA ALA A 13 -27.96 3.53 30.13
C ALA A 13 -27.81 3.08 28.66
N ALA A 14 -28.87 3.19 27.85
CA ALA A 14 -28.83 2.89 26.43
C ALA A 14 -27.99 3.89 25.61
N ALA A 15 -28.04 5.18 25.98
CA ALA A 15 -27.20 6.21 25.36
C ALA A 15 -25.71 6.01 25.71
N ALA A 16 -25.40 5.59 26.94
CA ALA A 16 -24.03 5.30 27.36
C ALA A 16 -23.46 4.06 26.63
N THR A 17 -24.24 2.98 26.45
CA THR A 17 -23.77 1.80 25.71
C THR A 17 -23.58 2.07 24.22
N LEU A 18 -24.44 2.87 23.58
CA LEU A 18 -24.25 3.31 22.18
C LEU A 18 -23.02 4.22 22.00
N ALA A 19 -22.79 5.16 22.93
CA ALA A 19 -21.62 6.03 22.90
C ALA A 19 -20.30 5.25 23.09
N THR A 20 -20.33 4.20 23.93
CA THR A 20 -19.15 3.34 24.16
C THR A 20 -18.87 2.42 22.96
N ALA A 21 -19.91 1.94 22.26
CA ALA A 21 -19.76 1.15 21.04
C ALA A 21 -19.21 1.98 19.86
N ALA A 22 -19.61 3.26 19.74
CA ALA A 22 -19.08 4.17 18.72
C ALA A 22 -17.61 4.59 18.97
N ALA A 23 -17.14 4.55 20.22
CA ALA A 23 -15.75 4.84 20.58
C ALA A 23 -14.78 3.67 20.29
N LEU A 24 -15.29 2.50 19.92
CA LEU A 24 -14.50 1.30 19.59
C LEU A 24 -14.23 1.14 18.09
N VAL A 25 -14.50 2.17 17.26
CA VAL A 25 -14.05 2.17 15.87
C VAL A 25 -12.53 2.39 15.87
N SER A 26 -11.77 1.32 16.10
CA SER A 26 -10.32 1.33 15.93
C SER A 26 -10.00 1.76 14.50
N SER A 27 -9.28 2.87 14.35
CA SER A 27 -8.64 3.23 13.10
C SER A 27 -7.63 2.14 12.75
N ALA A 28 -8.04 1.17 11.93
CA ALA A 28 -7.12 0.16 11.43
C ALA A 28 -6.17 0.84 10.43
N THR A 29 -4.86 0.64 10.57
CA THR A 29 -3.93 1.11 9.54
C THR A 29 -4.01 0.18 8.32
N ALA A 30 -3.78 0.73 7.12
CA ALA A 30 -3.79 -0.05 5.91
C ALA A 30 -2.60 -0.98 5.86
N HIS A 31 -2.90 -2.24 5.55
CA HIS A 31 -1.90 -3.27 5.47
C HIS A 31 -2.13 -4.20 4.28
N GLY A 32 -1.07 -4.36 3.52
CA GLY A 32 -0.97 -5.34 2.47
C GLY A 32 0.42 -5.38 1.89
N ALA A 33 0.73 -6.48 1.21
CA ALA A 33 2.02 -6.68 0.56
C ALA A 33 1.81 -7.36 -0.79
N MET A 34 2.62 -7.00 -1.78
CA MET A 34 2.65 -7.69 -3.07
C MET A 34 3.32 -9.04 -2.89
N LYS A 35 2.53 -10.11 -3.04
CA LYS A 35 2.95 -11.49 -2.92
C LYS A 35 3.55 -12.02 -4.23
N THR A 36 2.88 -11.70 -5.34
CA THR A 36 3.29 -12.15 -6.68
C THR A 36 3.27 -10.97 -7.65
N PRO A 37 4.40 -10.65 -8.32
CA PRO A 37 5.75 -11.05 -7.94
C PRO A 37 6.09 -10.57 -6.51
N ALA A 38 6.98 -11.26 -5.82
CA ALA A 38 7.35 -10.92 -4.46
C ALA A 38 7.96 -9.51 -4.35
N GLN A 39 7.39 -8.64 -3.52
CA GLN A 39 8.06 -7.40 -3.13
C GLN A 39 9.29 -7.66 -2.24
N ARG A 40 10.15 -6.65 -2.09
CA ARG A 40 11.44 -6.74 -1.39
C ARG A 40 11.34 -7.27 0.04
N GLY A 41 10.36 -6.81 0.81
CA GLY A 41 10.15 -7.27 2.19
C GLY A 41 9.60 -8.70 2.31
N VAL A 42 9.18 -9.34 1.21
CA VAL A 42 8.57 -10.70 1.26
C VAL A 42 9.46 -11.78 0.66
N LEU A 43 10.74 -11.51 0.43
CA LEU A 43 11.69 -12.53 -0.05
C LEU A 43 11.90 -13.66 0.97
N ASN A 44 11.91 -13.31 2.26
CA ASN A 44 11.98 -14.24 3.39
C ASN A 44 10.83 -13.97 4.37
N PRO A 45 9.58 -14.31 3.99
CA PRO A 45 8.39 -13.82 4.66
C PRO A 45 8.21 -14.44 6.05
N THR A 46 7.61 -13.69 6.96
CA THR A 46 7.10 -14.18 8.26
C THR A 46 5.66 -14.68 8.19
N PHE A 47 5.01 -14.50 7.03
CA PHE A 47 3.63 -14.91 6.81
C PHE A 47 3.51 -16.40 6.53
N SER A 48 2.71 -17.08 7.34
CA SER A 48 2.37 -18.49 7.10
C SER A 48 1.73 -18.68 5.73
N GLY A 49 2.20 -19.68 4.98
CA GLY A 49 1.69 -20.01 3.66
C GLY A 49 2.24 -19.17 2.50
N TRP A 50 3.15 -18.22 2.76
CA TRP A 50 3.83 -17.48 1.70
C TRP A 50 5.14 -18.19 1.32
N PRO A 51 5.47 -18.30 0.03
CA PRO A 51 6.68 -18.97 -0.40
C PRO A 51 7.93 -18.21 0.05
N VAL A 52 8.92 -18.92 0.57
CA VAL A 52 10.27 -18.36 0.78
C VAL A 52 10.96 -18.29 -0.57
N ILE A 53 11.22 -17.09 -1.06
CA ILE A 53 11.91 -16.85 -2.33
C ILE A 53 13.43 -17.00 -2.13
N ASP A 54 13.96 -16.40 -1.06
CA ASP A 54 15.36 -16.54 -0.66
C ASP A 54 15.49 -16.52 0.87
N GLY A 55 15.88 -17.65 1.46
CA GLY A 55 16.05 -17.78 2.91
C GLY A 55 17.23 -17.00 3.50
N SER A 56 18.14 -16.49 2.65
CA SER A 56 19.27 -15.64 3.06
C SER A 56 18.91 -14.16 3.14
N ALA A 57 17.80 -13.74 2.52
CA ALA A 57 17.32 -12.36 2.62
C ALA A 57 16.90 -12.04 4.07
N GLU A 58 17.09 -10.79 4.48
CA GLU A 58 16.68 -10.34 5.81
C GLU A 58 15.16 -10.48 5.98
N ARG A 59 14.73 -11.01 7.13
CA ARG A 59 13.30 -11.16 7.43
C ARG A 59 12.71 -9.80 7.79
N ASP A 60 11.83 -9.30 6.94
CA ASP A 60 10.90 -8.25 7.36
C ASP A 60 9.78 -8.89 8.19
N ASN A 61 9.63 -8.45 9.43
CA ASN A 61 8.58 -8.93 10.32
C ASN A 61 7.22 -8.27 10.03
N CYS A 62 7.21 -7.11 9.35
CA CYS A 62 5.98 -6.46 8.93
C CYS A 62 6.05 -5.91 7.49
N PRO A 63 6.21 -6.78 6.48
CA PRO A 63 6.25 -6.32 5.09
C PRO A 63 4.90 -5.79 4.60
N HIS A 64 3.82 -6.08 5.33
CA HIS A 64 2.48 -5.51 5.11
C HIS A 64 2.28 -4.13 5.76
N CYS A 65 3.18 -3.68 6.64
CA CYS A 65 3.11 -2.37 7.28
C CYS A 65 3.61 -1.23 6.38
N LEU A 66 4.01 -1.52 5.13
CA LEU A 66 4.73 -0.61 4.26
C LEU A 66 3.84 0.52 3.69
N ASN A 67 3.46 1.44 4.58
CA ASN A 67 2.50 2.53 4.36
C ASN A 67 3.16 3.91 4.55
N ALA A 68 4.45 4.02 4.19
CA ALA A 68 5.24 5.24 4.23
C ALA A 68 5.35 5.91 5.61
N GLY A 69 5.41 5.11 6.68
CA GLY A 69 5.44 5.62 8.06
C GLY A 69 4.08 6.03 8.61
N GLY A 70 3.00 5.79 7.85
CA GLY A 70 1.62 6.01 8.24
C GLY A 70 1.09 7.42 7.93
N LYS A 71 -0.21 7.63 8.21
CA LYS A 71 -0.96 8.85 7.86
C LYS A 71 -0.28 10.14 8.34
N GLY A 72 0.32 10.13 9.53
CA GLY A 72 1.01 11.30 10.09
C GLY A 72 2.18 11.76 9.23
N THR A 73 3.05 10.82 8.83
CA THR A 73 4.17 11.09 7.93
C THR A 73 3.68 11.61 6.58
N ILE A 74 2.70 10.96 5.96
CA ILE A 74 2.15 11.38 4.66
C ILE A 74 1.61 12.82 4.73
N ILE A 75 0.83 13.15 5.77
CA ILE A 75 0.27 14.50 5.94
C ILE A 75 1.38 15.53 6.12
N ALA A 76 2.41 15.21 6.93
CA ALA A 76 3.53 16.09 7.14
C ALA A 76 4.32 16.34 5.85
N ALA A 77 4.55 15.30 5.06
CA ALA A 77 5.23 15.39 3.77
C ALA A 77 4.44 16.22 2.75
N ASN A 78 3.11 16.16 2.78
CA ASN A 78 2.23 16.90 1.89
C ASN A 78 1.77 18.27 2.45
N GLY A 79 2.65 18.95 3.21
CA GLY A 79 2.39 20.32 3.68
C GLY A 79 1.25 20.48 4.68
N GLY A 80 0.89 19.41 5.40
CA GLY A 80 -0.04 19.45 6.53
C GLY A 80 -1.52 19.23 6.20
N LYS A 81 -1.86 18.86 4.95
CA LYS A 81 -3.25 18.54 4.56
C LYS A 81 -3.35 17.17 3.91
N TRP A 82 -4.34 16.38 4.35
CA TRP A 82 -4.73 15.17 3.64
C TRP A 82 -5.45 15.55 2.35
N SER A 83 -4.93 15.08 1.21
CA SER A 83 -5.64 15.07 -0.06
C SER A 83 -6.15 13.64 -0.33
N ILE A 84 -7.22 13.48 -1.10
CA ILE A 84 -7.61 12.18 -1.64
C ILE A 84 -6.76 11.93 -2.89
N TYR A 85 -6.22 10.73 -3.02
CA TYR A 85 -5.51 10.33 -4.24
C TYR A 85 -6.53 9.99 -5.35
N ASP A 86 -6.48 10.74 -6.45
CA ASP A 86 -7.28 10.50 -7.65
C ASP A 86 -6.34 10.07 -8.78
N PRO A 87 -6.42 8.81 -9.26
CA PRO A 87 -5.47 8.28 -10.22
C PRO A 87 -5.74 8.81 -11.63
N LEU A 88 -6.88 9.46 -11.86
CA LEU A 88 -7.24 10.08 -13.13
C LEU A 88 -6.77 11.53 -13.19
N ASN A 89 -6.59 12.17 -12.04
CA ASN A 89 -6.10 13.54 -11.95
C ASN A 89 -4.56 13.63 -11.97
N ALA A 90 -4.00 14.29 -12.98
CA ALA A 90 -2.55 14.44 -13.13
C ALA A 90 -1.88 15.22 -11.98
N ALA A 91 -2.54 16.24 -11.44
CA ALA A 91 -2.03 17.00 -10.30
C ALA A 91 -2.02 16.16 -9.02
N SER A 92 -3.04 15.32 -8.81
CA SER A 92 -3.08 14.37 -7.68
C SER A 92 -1.92 13.37 -7.78
N ARG A 93 -1.65 12.79 -8.97
CA ARG A 93 -0.49 11.91 -9.19
C ARG A 93 0.84 12.62 -8.92
N ALA A 94 1.02 13.83 -9.44
CA ALA A 94 2.24 14.59 -9.21
C ALA A 94 2.47 14.91 -7.72
N ALA A 95 1.41 15.22 -6.98
CA ALA A 95 1.48 15.53 -5.55
C ALA A 95 1.89 14.33 -4.67
N ARG A 96 1.70 13.08 -5.14
CA ARG A 96 2.08 11.86 -4.41
C ARG A 96 3.54 11.44 -4.58
N GLY A 97 4.23 11.95 -5.60
CA GLY A 97 5.62 11.55 -5.83
C GLY A 97 6.58 11.86 -4.66
N GLY A 98 6.19 12.77 -3.75
CA GLY A 98 7.00 13.21 -2.63
C GLY A 98 6.43 12.92 -1.24
N ASP A 99 5.31 12.20 -1.10
CA ASP A 99 4.77 11.88 0.24
C ASP A 99 5.22 10.52 0.79
N HIS A 100 5.80 9.67 -0.06
CA HIS A 100 6.35 8.37 0.31
C HIS A 100 7.71 8.10 -0.36
N GLY A 101 8.49 7.16 0.19
CA GLY A 101 9.62 6.57 -0.52
C GLY A 101 9.15 5.76 -1.74
N ALA A 102 9.99 5.64 -2.76
CA ALA A 102 9.64 4.93 -4.00
C ALA A 102 9.29 3.45 -3.81
N CYS A 103 9.80 2.85 -2.72
CA CYS A 103 9.52 1.47 -2.33
C CYS A 103 8.65 1.38 -1.05
N GLY A 104 7.88 2.42 -0.73
CA GLY A 104 6.88 2.42 0.35
C GLY A 104 7.41 2.72 1.76
N ASP A 105 8.72 2.93 1.93
CA ASP A 105 9.31 3.45 3.16
C ASP A 105 8.87 4.90 3.44
N ASP A 106 9.09 5.38 4.66
CA ASP A 106 8.95 6.80 5.03
C ASP A 106 9.82 7.69 4.11
N VAL A 107 9.26 8.79 3.62
CA VAL A 107 9.96 9.71 2.71
C VAL A 107 11.22 10.32 3.33
N ASN A 108 11.31 10.44 4.65
CA ASN A 108 12.47 11.01 5.35
C ASN A 108 13.57 9.97 5.59
N LYS A 109 13.30 8.69 5.37
CA LYS A 109 14.29 7.62 5.56
C LYS A 109 15.18 7.48 4.32
N LYS A 110 16.50 7.64 4.50
CA LYS A 110 17.49 7.66 3.41
C LYS A 110 18.75 6.84 3.77
N PRO A 111 19.02 5.69 3.11
CA PRO A 111 18.09 4.98 2.23
C PRO A 111 16.87 4.46 3.03
N GLY A 112 15.72 4.34 2.37
CA GLY A 112 14.60 3.55 2.90
C GLY A 112 15.04 2.09 3.08
N ASP A 113 14.43 1.33 4.01
CA ASP A 113 14.87 -0.05 4.24
C ASP A 113 14.66 -0.94 3.01
N HIS A 114 13.71 -0.60 2.15
CA HIS A 114 13.40 -1.33 0.93
C HIS A 114 14.06 -0.72 -0.31
N ALA A 115 14.67 0.45 -0.22
CA ALA A 115 15.41 1.06 -1.34
C ALA A 115 16.87 0.56 -1.37
N LYS A 116 17.58 0.78 -2.48
CA LYS A 116 19.01 0.46 -2.60
C LYS A 116 19.83 0.98 -1.42
N GLY A 117 20.62 0.08 -0.83
CA GLY A 117 21.40 0.33 0.39
C GLY A 117 20.63 0.08 1.69
N GLY A 118 19.32 -0.18 1.60
CA GLY A 118 18.48 -0.60 2.70
C GLY A 118 18.57 -2.10 3.00
N ARG A 119 18.11 -2.47 4.18
CA ARG A 119 18.16 -3.82 4.76
C ARG A 119 17.44 -4.88 3.92
N PHE A 120 16.29 -4.52 3.35
CA PHE A 120 15.44 -5.43 2.58
C PHE A 120 15.69 -5.34 1.07
N TYR A 121 16.66 -4.53 0.61
CA TYR A 121 16.97 -4.40 -0.81
C TYR A 121 17.46 -5.70 -1.45
N HIS A 122 18.20 -6.51 -0.68
CA HIS A 122 18.74 -7.82 -1.10
C HIS A 122 19.36 -7.82 -2.51
N GLY A 123 20.19 -6.80 -2.77
CA GLY A 123 20.88 -6.64 -4.06
C GLY A 123 19.98 -6.40 -5.27
N GLY A 124 18.71 -6.03 -5.08
CA GLY A 124 17.77 -5.83 -6.19
C GLY A 124 17.39 -7.14 -6.90
N MET A 125 17.33 -8.25 -6.15
CA MET A 125 17.02 -9.59 -6.68
C MET A 125 15.84 -9.58 -7.66
N THR A 126 16.07 -10.15 -8.84
CA THR A 126 15.01 -10.38 -9.82
C THR A 126 14.20 -11.60 -9.41
N VAL A 127 12.92 -11.42 -9.11
CA VAL A 127 12.01 -12.49 -8.63
C VAL A 127 11.08 -13.05 -9.72
N ALA A 128 11.02 -12.39 -10.87
CA ALA A 128 10.19 -12.79 -12.00
C ALA A 128 10.76 -12.23 -13.31
N THR A 129 10.44 -12.87 -14.43
CA THR A 129 10.76 -12.41 -15.78
C THR A 129 9.50 -12.51 -16.63
N TYR A 130 9.23 -11.47 -17.42
CA TYR A 130 8.02 -11.36 -18.22
C TYR A 130 8.38 -11.11 -19.68
N THR A 131 7.48 -11.51 -20.58
CA THR A 131 7.61 -11.18 -22.00
C THR A 131 6.95 -9.82 -22.24
N ALA A 132 7.63 -8.92 -22.95
CA ALA A 132 7.08 -7.60 -23.27
C ALA A 132 5.72 -7.74 -23.99
N GLY A 133 4.72 -7.00 -23.51
CA GLY A 133 3.35 -7.02 -24.06
C GLY A 133 2.46 -8.16 -23.56
N SER A 134 2.95 -9.07 -22.73
CA SER A 134 2.10 -10.11 -22.13
C SER A 134 1.21 -9.56 -21.03
N ALA A 135 0.10 -10.25 -20.75
CA ALA A 135 -0.61 -10.09 -19.49
C ALA A 135 0.27 -10.60 -18.33
N ILE A 136 0.12 -9.99 -17.15
CA ILE A 136 0.85 -10.34 -15.93
C ILE A 136 -0.18 -10.45 -14.81
N ASP A 137 -0.14 -11.57 -14.08
CA ASP A 137 -0.92 -11.74 -12.88
C ASP A 137 -0.18 -11.17 -11.67
N PHE A 138 -0.87 -10.33 -10.91
CA PHE A 138 -0.41 -9.78 -9.65
C PHE A 138 -1.26 -10.31 -8.50
N GLU A 139 -0.63 -10.74 -7.42
CA GLU A 139 -1.31 -11.17 -6.20
C GLU A 139 -0.90 -10.25 -5.04
N MET A 140 -1.91 -9.67 -4.39
CA MET A 140 -1.74 -8.90 -3.16
C MET A 140 -2.27 -9.70 -1.97
N GLY A 141 -1.49 -9.80 -0.92
CA GLY A 141 -1.99 -10.22 0.38
C GLY A 141 -2.50 -9.01 1.15
N ILE A 142 -3.82 -8.90 1.34
CA ILE A 142 -4.44 -7.83 2.14
C ILE A 142 -4.74 -8.38 3.53
N THR A 143 -4.10 -7.83 4.56
CA THR A 143 -4.32 -8.24 5.95
C THR A 143 -5.27 -7.28 6.69
N THR A 144 -5.49 -6.08 6.15
CA THR A 144 -6.52 -5.15 6.61
C THR A 144 -7.18 -4.48 5.42
N ASN A 145 -8.47 -4.74 5.21
CA ASN A 145 -9.22 -4.19 4.10
C ASN A 145 -9.48 -2.69 4.26
N HIS A 146 -9.20 -1.93 3.19
CA HIS A 146 -9.53 -0.52 3.05
C HIS A 146 -10.16 -0.28 1.69
N GLN A 147 -10.97 0.76 1.58
CA GLN A 147 -11.47 1.20 0.28
C GLN A 147 -10.32 1.85 -0.50
N GLY A 148 -10.28 1.61 -1.80
CA GLY A 148 -9.28 2.18 -2.68
C GLY A 148 -9.13 1.38 -3.96
N TYR A 149 -7.98 1.56 -4.59
CA TYR A 149 -7.57 0.85 -5.80
C TYR A 149 -6.07 0.60 -5.72
N LEU A 150 -5.60 -0.29 -6.58
CA LEU A 150 -4.18 -0.62 -6.73
C LEU A 150 -3.74 -0.19 -8.12
N GLU A 151 -2.52 0.34 -8.22
CA GLU A 151 -1.88 0.66 -9.48
C GLU A 151 -0.51 -0.01 -9.54
N TRP A 152 -0.13 -0.44 -10.73
CA TRP A 152 1.20 -0.99 -10.99
C TRP A 152 1.91 -0.15 -12.04
N TRP A 153 3.20 0.03 -11.82
CA TRP A 153 4.08 0.78 -12.70
C TRP A 153 5.30 -0.07 -13.01
N VAL A 154 5.78 0.03 -14.23
CA VAL A 154 7.08 -0.52 -14.65
C VAL A 154 7.96 0.63 -15.09
N CYS A 155 9.21 0.64 -14.62
CA CYS A 155 10.17 1.68 -14.94
C CYS A 155 11.41 1.09 -15.61
N ASP A 156 11.87 1.72 -16.68
CA ASP A 156 13.17 1.49 -17.30
C ASP A 156 14.24 2.25 -16.51
N LEU A 157 14.93 1.52 -15.65
CA LEU A 157 16.01 2.04 -14.82
C LEU A 157 17.19 2.58 -15.65
N GLY A 158 17.47 1.97 -16.80
CA GLY A 158 18.52 2.43 -17.71
C GLY A 158 18.18 3.78 -18.33
N LYS A 159 16.91 3.99 -18.69
CA LYS A 159 16.43 5.26 -19.25
C LYS A 159 16.48 6.43 -18.26
N CYS A 160 16.29 6.17 -16.96
CA CYS A 160 16.44 7.18 -15.92
C CYS A 160 17.84 7.22 -15.29
N GLY A 161 18.79 6.42 -15.78
CA GLY A 161 20.17 6.37 -15.28
C GLY A 161 20.27 5.95 -13.80
N ALA A 162 19.27 5.23 -13.30
CA ALA A 162 19.20 4.82 -11.91
C ALA A 162 19.53 3.32 -11.78
N GLU A 163 20.11 2.93 -10.65
CA GLU A 163 20.32 1.51 -10.31
C GLU A 163 19.14 0.92 -9.53
N ASP A 164 18.21 1.77 -9.09
CA ASP A 164 17.02 1.38 -8.36
C ASP A 164 15.87 2.38 -8.61
N LEU A 165 14.64 1.97 -8.31
CA LEU A 165 13.47 2.81 -8.40
C LEU A 165 13.58 4.02 -7.45
N SER A 166 13.36 5.21 -7.99
CA SER A 166 13.40 6.46 -7.23
C SER A 166 12.34 7.45 -7.73
N THR A 167 12.06 8.48 -6.93
CA THR A 167 11.16 9.57 -7.34
C THR A 167 11.66 10.28 -8.60
N GLU A 168 12.98 10.40 -8.76
CA GLU A 168 13.61 10.99 -9.95
C GLU A 168 13.38 10.14 -11.20
N CYS A 169 13.34 8.80 -11.06
CA CYS A 169 13.01 7.93 -12.18
C CYS A 169 11.56 8.13 -12.65
N PHE A 170 10.60 8.30 -11.72
CA PHE A 170 9.23 8.66 -12.06
C PHE A 170 9.10 10.04 -12.72
N ALA A 171 9.98 10.98 -12.37
CA ALA A 171 10.03 12.30 -12.99
C ALA A 171 10.69 12.29 -14.39
N THR A 172 11.39 11.21 -14.77
CA THR A 172 12.06 11.11 -16.07
C THR A 172 11.03 10.80 -17.18
N PRO A 173 10.89 11.66 -18.20
CA PRO A 173 9.88 11.49 -19.24
C PRO A 173 9.94 10.13 -19.94
N GLY A 174 8.86 9.37 -19.80
CA GLY A 174 8.70 8.05 -20.41
C GLY A 174 9.66 6.98 -19.87
N ALA A 175 10.28 7.17 -18.70
CA ALA A 175 11.00 6.10 -18.03
C ALA A 175 10.04 5.14 -17.32
N CYS A 176 8.94 5.66 -16.76
CA CYS A 176 7.94 4.87 -16.05
C CYS A 176 6.59 4.83 -16.78
N HIS A 177 5.98 3.65 -16.80
CA HIS A 177 4.71 3.37 -17.46
C HIS A 177 3.74 2.71 -16.49
N ARG A 178 2.53 3.27 -16.37
CA ARG A 178 1.45 2.62 -15.64
C ARG A 178 0.96 1.42 -16.46
N LEU A 179 0.86 0.26 -15.82
CA LEU A 179 0.30 -0.93 -16.44
C LEU A 179 -1.23 -0.77 -16.54
N ASN A 180 -1.77 -1.16 -17.69
CA ASN A 180 -3.22 -1.19 -17.90
C ASN A 180 -3.78 -2.50 -17.35
N ARG A 181 -4.90 -2.41 -16.64
CA ARG A 181 -5.64 -3.61 -16.23
C ARG A 181 -6.17 -4.34 -17.45
N VAL A 182 -5.97 -5.66 -17.50
CA VAL A 182 -6.62 -6.52 -18.49
C VAL A 182 -8.05 -6.78 -17.99
N PRO A 183 -9.10 -6.44 -18.77
CA PRO A 183 -10.47 -6.74 -18.39
C PRO A 183 -10.67 -8.26 -18.31
N HIS A 184 -11.30 -8.71 -17.23
CA HIS A 184 -11.68 -10.12 -17.10
C HIS A 184 -13.21 -10.20 -17.11
N PRO A 185 -13.84 -10.89 -18.08
CA PRO A 185 -15.29 -10.86 -18.23
C PRO A 185 -16.06 -11.21 -16.95
N SER A 186 -15.56 -12.16 -16.16
CA SER A 186 -16.21 -12.52 -14.89
C SER A 186 -16.14 -11.43 -13.83
N CYS A 187 -15.03 -10.68 -13.75
CA CYS A 187 -14.85 -9.55 -12.84
C CYS A 187 -15.71 -8.36 -13.25
N GLU A 188 -15.77 -8.05 -14.55
CA GLU A 188 -16.63 -6.97 -15.05
C GLU A 188 -18.12 -7.26 -14.81
N ALA A 189 -18.50 -8.54 -14.90
CA ALA A 189 -19.86 -8.99 -14.64
C ALA A 189 -20.17 -9.18 -13.14
N GLY A 190 -19.18 -9.05 -12.25
CA GLY A 190 -19.33 -9.30 -10.80
C GLY A 190 -19.69 -10.76 -10.45
N THR A 191 -19.28 -11.70 -11.30
CA THR A 191 -19.61 -13.14 -11.19
C THR A 191 -18.47 -13.99 -10.63
N ASP A 192 -17.33 -13.36 -10.36
CA ASP A 192 -16.13 -13.94 -9.76
C ASP A 192 -16.22 -14.13 -8.24
N MET A 193 -17.25 -13.58 -7.59
CA MET A 193 -17.49 -13.64 -6.14
C MET A 193 -18.02 -15.01 -5.63
N LYS A 194 -17.59 -16.13 -6.19
CA LYS A 194 -18.02 -17.47 -5.75
C LYS A 194 -17.08 -18.11 -4.74
#